data_AF-A0A1Q8LSC5-F1
#
_entry.id   AF-A0A1Q8LSC5-F1
#
_cell.length_a   1.000
_cell.length_b   1.000
_cell.length_c   1.000
_cell.angle_alpha   90.00
_cell.angle_beta   90.00
_cell.angle_gamma   90.00
#
_symmetry.space_group_name_H-M   'P 1'
#
loop_
_entity.id
_entity.type
_entity.pdbx_description
1 polymer ?
#
loop_
_entity_poly.entity_id
_entity_poly.type
_entity_poly.pdbx_seq_one_letter_code
_entity_poly.pdbx_strand_id
1 'polypeptide(L)'
;MPGGYEWLIIIAVLLLLFGAKKLPEMARSVGQSARVFKGEMKGLKDDDARTRQGEEPKPAQELPAAAPAPQQTTPAPQQQAPQQPQAPAQATDRPAGPAA
;
A
#
# COMPACT_ATOMS: atom_id res chain seq x y z
N MET A 1 -33.18 7.69 34.07
CA MET A 1 -32.04 6.94 33.53
C MET A 1 -32.20 6.96 32.02
N PRO A 2 -31.30 7.60 31.25
CA PRO A 2 -31.43 7.64 29.79
C PRO A 2 -31.43 6.20 29.27
N GLY A 3 -32.50 5.86 28.53
CA GLY A 3 -32.71 4.53 27.99
C GLY A 3 -31.94 4.41 26.68
N GLY A 4 -31.16 3.35 26.49
CA GLY A 4 -30.30 3.17 25.31
C GLY A 4 -30.96 3.37 23.92
N TYR A 5 -32.29 3.44 23.86
CA TYR A 5 -33.06 3.88 22.70
C TYR A 5 -32.68 5.28 22.17
N GLU A 6 -32.31 6.24 23.02
CA GLU A 6 -31.92 7.58 22.53
C GLU A 6 -30.68 7.51 21.63
N TRP A 7 -29.71 6.66 21.97
CA TRP A 7 -28.52 6.43 21.16
C TRP A 7 -28.83 5.78 19.81
N LEU A 8 -29.79 4.85 19.77
CA LEU A 8 -30.20 4.21 18.52
C LEU A 8 -30.86 5.23 17.57
N ILE A 9 -31.64 6.16 18.09
CA ILE A 9 -32.27 7.22 17.29
C ILE A 9 -31.20 8.16 16.70
N ILE A 10 -30.20 8.56 17.48
CA ILE A 10 -29.11 9.42 17.00
C ILE A 10 -28.32 8.72 15.88
N ILE A 11 -27.97 7.45 16.06
CA ILE A 11 -27.27 6.66 15.04
C ILE A 11 -28.13 6.49 13.79
N ALA A 12 -29.45 6.24 13.95
CA ALA A 12 -30.37 6.13 12.83
C ALA A 12 -30.44 7.42 12.01
N VAL A 13 -30.47 8.58 12.67
CA VAL A 13 -30.44 9.89 12.00
C VAL A 13 -29.11 10.10 11.27
N LEU A 14 -27.96 9.82 11.91
CA LEU A 14 -26.66 9.90 11.22
C LEU A 14 -26.57 8.97 10.01
N LEU A 15 -27.10 7.75 10.10
CA LEU A 15 -27.16 6.81 8.98
C LEU A 15 -28.07 7.30 7.86
N LEU A 16 -29.13 8.05 8.16
CA LEU A 16 -30.02 8.62 7.16
C LEU A 16 -29.38 9.81 6.42
N LEU A 17 -28.63 10.65 7.14
CA LEU A 17 -27.96 11.82 6.57
C LEU A 17 -26.70 11.44 5.78
N PHE A 18 -25.85 10.58 6.36
CA PHE A 18 -24.57 10.20 5.75
C PHE A 18 -24.68 8.93 4.89
N GLY A 19 -25.63 8.05 5.19
CA GLY A 19 -25.81 6.76 4.51
C GLY A 19 -25.08 5.61 5.22
N ALA A 20 -25.66 4.42 5.13
CA ALA A 20 -25.15 3.20 5.78
C ALA A 20 -23.74 2.78 5.33
N LYS A 21 -23.30 3.22 4.15
CA LYS A 21 -21.98 2.89 3.58
C LYS A 21 -20.90 3.93 3.88
N LYS A 22 -21.27 5.19 4.16
CA LYS A 22 -20.32 6.29 4.45
C LYS A 22 -19.84 6.31 5.89
N LEU A 23 -20.73 6.03 6.86
CA LEU A 23 -20.36 5.92 8.27
C LEU A 23 -19.21 4.92 8.53
N PRO A 24 -19.28 3.66 8.05
CA PRO A 24 -18.19 2.70 8.25
C PRO A 24 -16.94 3.03 7.44
N GLU A 25 -17.08 3.67 6.28
CA GLU A 25 -15.94 4.12 5.47
C GLU A 25 -15.15 5.21 6.22
N MET A 26 -15.84 6.24 6.71
CA MET A 26 -15.24 7.34 7.48
C MET A 26 -14.66 6.84 8.81
N ALA A 27 -15.35 5.94 9.50
CA ALA A 27 -14.84 5.34 10.74
C ALA A 27 -13.56 4.52 10.50
N ARG A 28 -13.46 3.80 9.36
CA ARG A 28 -12.26 3.03 9.02
C ARG A 28 -11.07 3.94 8.73
N SER A 29 -11.23 5.01 7.95
CA SER A 29 -10.12 5.93 7.64
C SER A 29 -9.64 6.67 8.90
N VAL A 30 -10.57 7.20 9.70
CA VAL A 30 -10.27 7.87 10.98
C VAL A 30 -9.65 6.89 11.98
N GLY A 31 -10.15 5.66 12.05
CA GLY A 31 -9.61 4.62 12.93
C GLY A 31 -8.19 4.19 12.54
N GLN A 32 -7.87 4.15 11.26
CA GLN A 32 -6.53 3.84 10.78
C GLN A 32 -5.54 4.94 11.15
N SER A 33 -5.88 6.22 10.96
CA SER A 33 -5.07 7.34 11.45
C SER A 33 -4.90 7.28 12.96
N ALA A 34 -6.00 7.13 13.71
CA ALA A 34 -5.97 7.07 15.18
C ALA A 34 -5.10 5.89 15.70
N ARG A 35 -5.05 4.76 15.00
CA ARG A 35 -4.20 3.61 15.35
C ARG A 35 -2.72 3.92 15.19
N VAL A 36 -2.33 4.60 14.11
CA VAL A 36 -0.94 5.05 13.90
C VAL A 36 -0.55 6.04 14.99
N PHE A 37 -1.35 7.08 15.20
CA PHE A 37 -1.12 8.07 16.26
C PHE A 37 -1.04 7.43 17.65
N LYS A 38 -1.90 6.47 17.99
CA LYS A 38 -1.84 5.76 19.28
C LYS A 38 -0.61 4.85 19.39
N GLY A 39 -0.16 4.23 18.29
CA GLY A 39 1.07 3.44 18.26
C GLY A 39 2.31 4.29 18.55
N GLU A 40 2.44 5.42 17.87
CA GLU A 40 3.53 6.38 18.07
C GLU A 40 3.50 6.97 19.48
N MET A 41 2.31 7.42 19.94
CA MET A 41 2.12 7.96 21.29
C MET A 41 2.39 6.92 22.39
N LYS A 42 2.13 5.63 22.14
CA LYS A 42 2.46 4.55 23.07
C LYS A 42 3.97 4.27 23.10
N GLY A 43 4.66 4.34 21.96
CA GLY A 43 6.12 4.26 21.89
C GLY A 43 6.79 5.31 22.77
N LEU A 44 6.34 6.57 22.68
CA LEU A 44 6.82 7.67 23.54
C LEU A 44 6.59 7.38 25.04
N LYS A 45 5.41 6.86 25.40
CA LYS A 45 5.09 6.55 26.81
C LYS A 45 5.75 5.29 27.35
N ASP A 46 6.05 4.32 26.49
CA ASP A 46 6.82 3.12 26.86
C ASP A 46 8.32 3.43 26.93
N ASP A 47 8.86 4.38 26.16
CA ASP A 47 10.27 4.82 26.25
C ASP A 47 10.56 5.47 27.60
N ASP A 48 9.67 6.36 28.07
CA ASP A 48 9.70 6.93 29.44
C ASP A 48 9.63 5.85 30.55
N ALA A 49 8.99 4.71 30.29
CA ALA A 49 8.90 3.60 31.23
C ALA A 49 10.11 2.66 31.16
N ARG A 50 10.68 2.44 29.97
CA ARG A 50 11.87 1.60 29.75
C ARG A 50 13.16 2.27 30.20
N THR A 51 13.27 3.59 30.18
CA THR A 51 14.42 4.29 30.79
C THR A 51 14.53 4.05 32.32
N ARG A 52 13.48 3.52 32.98
CA ARG A 52 13.49 3.18 34.41
C ARG A 52 13.75 1.70 34.75
N GLN A 53 13.88 0.81 33.78
CA GLN A 53 14.11 -0.62 34.02
C GLN A 53 15.22 -1.12 33.09
N GLY A 54 16.43 -1.21 33.65
CA GLY A 54 17.63 -1.64 32.96
C GLY A 54 17.56 -3.06 32.38
N GLU A 55 18.41 -3.24 31.37
CA GLU A 55 18.99 -4.46 30.80
C GLU A 55 18.48 -5.83 31.29
N GLU A 56 17.97 -6.64 30.36
CA GLU A 56 18.10 -8.10 30.41
C GLU A 56 18.38 -8.64 28.98
N PRO A 57 19.46 -9.44 28.77
CA PRO A 57 19.78 -10.03 27.48
C PRO A 57 19.28 -11.48 27.39
N LYS A 58 18.56 -11.84 26.31
CA LYS A 58 18.58 -13.15 25.58
C LYS A 58 17.34 -13.38 24.70
N PRO A 59 17.37 -14.31 23.72
CA PRO A 59 18.49 -15.00 23.10
C PRO A 59 18.60 -14.72 21.60
N ALA A 60 19.77 -15.00 21.03
CA ALA A 60 20.00 -15.06 19.60
C ALA A 60 18.94 -15.96 18.93
N GLN A 61 18.08 -15.38 18.11
CA GLN A 61 17.32 -16.12 17.12
C GLN A 61 18.27 -16.39 15.96
N GLU A 62 18.52 -17.69 15.77
CA GLU A 62 19.34 -18.30 14.74
C GLU A 62 19.12 -17.67 13.37
N LEU A 63 20.22 -17.45 12.64
CA LEU A 63 20.20 -17.24 11.20
C LEU A 63 19.34 -18.34 10.55
N PRO A 64 18.32 -18.01 9.75
CA PRO A 64 17.79 -18.95 8.78
C PRO A 64 18.89 -19.18 7.74
N ALA A 65 19.63 -20.29 7.90
CA ALA A 65 20.37 -20.89 6.82
C ALA A 65 19.38 -21.25 5.70
N ALA A 66 19.60 -20.66 4.53
CA ALA A 66 19.12 -21.07 3.21
C ALA A 66 17.61 -21.38 3.04
N ALA A 67 16.86 -20.40 2.54
CA ALA A 67 15.72 -20.64 1.65
C ALA A 67 15.90 -19.81 0.37
N PRO A 68 15.68 -20.36 -0.83
CA PRO A 68 15.97 -19.69 -2.10
C PRO A 68 15.13 -18.42 -2.30
N ALA A 69 15.78 -17.40 -2.89
CA ALA A 69 15.32 -16.04 -3.06
C ALA A 69 13.89 -15.89 -3.63
N PRO A 70 13.02 -15.06 -3.02
CA PRO A 70 11.95 -14.43 -3.77
C PRO A 70 12.58 -13.37 -4.68
N GLN A 71 12.56 -13.65 -5.98
CA GLN A 71 12.90 -12.70 -7.03
C GLN A 71 12.06 -11.43 -6.82
N GLN A 72 12.74 -10.33 -6.51
CA GLN A 72 12.16 -9.00 -6.52
C GLN A 72 11.86 -8.65 -7.98
N THR A 73 10.61 -8.77 -8.39
CA THR A 73 10.09 -8.06 -9.56
C THR A 73 9.97 -6.58 -9.20
N THR A 74 11.09 -5.86 -9.28
CA THR A 74 11.04 -4.40 -9.39
C THR A 74 10.55 -4.08 -10.78
N PRO A 75 9.36 -3.46 -10.97
CA PRO A 75 9.04 -2.84 -12.25
C PRO A 75 9.97 -1.64 -12.37
N ALA A 76 11.02 -1.78 -13.18
CA ALA A 76 11.82 -0.65 -13.62
C ALA A 76 10.86 0.36 -14.28
N PRO A 77 10.95 1.67 -13.96
CA PRO A 77 10.25 2.70 -14.71
C PRO A 77 10.70 2.61 -16.17
N GLN A 78 9.83 2.09 -17.03
CA GLN A 78 10.06 2.04 -18.46
C GLN A 78 10.12 3.49 -18.98
N GLN A 79 11.32 3.94 -19.32
CA GLN A 79 11.51 5.12 -20.15
C GLN A 79 10.87 4.85 -21.52
N GLN A 80 9.60 5.21 -21.64
CA GLN A 80 8.92 5.36 -22.94
C GLN A 80 9.48 6.61 -23.62
N ALA A 81 10.59 6.43 -24.36
CA ALA A 81 10.92 7.31 -25.46
C ALA A 81 10.08 6.88 -26.69
N PRO A 82 9.35 7.79 -27.35
CA PRO A 82 8.52 7.45 -28.50
C PRO A 82 9.38 6.90 -29.64
N GLN A 83 9.21 5.61 -29.95
CA GLN A 83 9.75 5.02 -31.17
C GLN A 83 8.96 5.58 -32.35
N GLN A 84 9.49 6.63 -32.99
CA GLN A 84 8.99 7.12 -34.27
C GLN A 84 9.19 6.04 -35.34
N PRO A 85 8.13 5.59 -36.04
CA PRO A 85 8.25 4.64 -37.14
C PRO A 85 9.08 5.22 -38.28
N GLN A 86 10.19 4.55 -38.59
CA GLN A 86 11.03 4.87 -39.75
C GLN A 86 10.26 4.59 -41.04
N ALA A 87 10.24 5.57 -41.94
CA ALA A 87 9.47 5.60 -43.18
C ALA A 87 9.86 4.48 -44.19
N PRO A 88 8.91 4.03 -45.04
CA PRO A 88 9.14 3.02 -46.06
C PRO A 88 9.77 3.65 -47.31
N ALA A 89 11.03 3.33 -47.60
CA ALA A 89 11.68 3.68 -48.86
C ALA A 89 12.79 2.69 -49.22
N GLN A 90 12.42 1.45 -49.54
CA GLN A 90 13.22 0.65 -50.48
C GLN A 90 12.34 0.41 -51.71
N ALA A 91 12.26 1.48 -52.50
CA ALA A 91 11.98 1.41 -53.91
C ALA A 91 13.17 0.76 -54.62
N THR A 92 12.87 -0.03 -55.64
CA THR A 92 13.81 -0.54 -56.66
C THR A 92 14.72 -1.65 -56.13
N ASP A 93 14.45 -2.92 -56.45
CA ASP A 93 14.83 -3.43 -57.77
C ASP A 93 13.97 -4.64 -58.18
N ARG A 94 13.46 -4.60 -59.41
CA ARG A 94 12.57 -5.62 -60.02
C ARG A 94 13.41 -6.78 -60.56
N PRO A 95 12.95 -8.05 -60.46
CA PRO A 95 13.58 -9.15 -61.17
C PRO A 95 13.14 -9.16 -62.64
N ALA A 96 14.11 -9.11 -63.55
CA ALA A 96 14.02 -9.52 -64.96
C ALA A 96 15.47 -9.81 -65.38
N GLY A 97 15.95 -11.04 -65.51
CA GLY A 97 15.49 -12.14 -66.37
C GLY A 97 16.61 -12.40 -67.39
N PRO A 98 17.16 -13.63 -67.54
CA PRO A 98 18.16 -13.92 -68.55
C PRO A 98 17.52 -14.43 -69.84
N ALA A 99 17.81 -13.82 -71.00
CA ALA A 99 17.64 -14.45 -72.32
C ALA A 99 18.31 -13.65 -73.45
N ALA A 100 19.16 -14.37 -74.19
CA ALA A 100 19.46 -14.29 -75.64
C ALA A 100 19.83 -12.95 -76.29
#